data_AF-A0A433QVL3-F1
#
_entry.id   AF-A0A433QVL3-F1
#
_cell.length_a   1.000
_cell.length_b   1.000
_cell.length_c   1.000
_cell.angle_alpha   90.00
_cell.angle_beta   90.00
_cell.angle_gamma   90.00
#
_symmetry.space_group_name_H-M   'P 1'
#
loop_
_entity.id
_entity.type
_entity.pdbx_description
1 polymer ?
#
loop_
_entity_poly.entity_id
_entity_poly.type
_entity_poly.pdbx_seq_one_letter_code
_entity_poly.pdbx_strand_id
1 'polypeptide(L)'
;MVFGEGGKGKGAAPRRCSLTRLIPERVPLTTHYSFELEAEQKCEAYLQQAVSVDPSNPEVYQTLASVRLSQVRNDEARDALERSMRLWIGLEPGHSFIPLYDSRIALVKMLLELSLYSRAFVVLEGLQKENDQVVDLWYLYGWAYYCQGEETKEEEERKGMWEDARECLEQAVNLYQQQEPDDEGMLQHSQELIQKIDGVMPRGDDEDEDEDEDEEGNGEGEVDDDEEMEV
;
A
#
# COMPACT_ATOMS: atom_id res chain seq x y z
N MET A 1 11.21 -15.58 -50.75
CA MET A 1 12.18 -14.80 -49.97
C MET A 1 12.08 -13.38 -50.50
N VAL A 2 11.57 -12.39 -49.78
CA VAL A 2 12.01 -11.93 -48.46
C VAL A 2 10.79 -11.46 -47.64
N PHE A 3 10.69 -11.92 -46.39
CA PHE A 3 9.73 -11.44 -45.40
C PHE A 3 10.23 -10.10 -44.85
N GLY A 4 9.36 -9.08 -44.86
CA GLY A 4 9.63 -7.80 -44.20
C GLY A 4 9.57 -7.96 -42.69
N GLU A 5 10.66 -7.63 -42.02
CA GLU A 5 10.82 -7.71 -40.58
C GLU A 5 9.88 -6.75 -39.85
N GLY A 6 9.13 -7.31 -38.90
CA GLY A 6 8.26 -6.58 -38.00
C GLY A 6 9.06 -5.68 -37.06
N GLY A 7 8.67 -4.42 -37.02
CA GLY A 7 9.13 -3.46 -36.02
C GLY A 7 8.73 -3.93 -34.62
N LYS A 8 9.71 -4.33 -33.82
CA LYS A 8 9.54 -4.55 -32.38
C LYS A 8 9.32 -3.20 -31.69
N GLY A 9 8.07 -2.95 -31.30
CA GLY A 9 7.72 -1.92 -30.34
C GLY A 9 8.50 -2.13 -29.05
N LYS A 10 9.22 -1.09 -28.61
CA LYS A 10 9.88 -1.05 -27.32
C LYS A 10 8.79 -1.03 -26.24
N GLY A 11 8.54 -2.17 -25.61
CA GLY A 11 7.74 -2.23 -24.39
C GLY A 11 8.47 -1.44 -23.30
N ALA A 12 7.87 -0.33 -22.85
CA ALA A 12 8.32 0.37 -21.68
C ALA A 12 8.23 -0.59 -20.48
N ALA A 13 9.33 -0.73 -19.74
CA ALA A 13 9.32 -1.50 -18.50
C ALA A 13 8.36 -0.81 -17.50
N PRO A 14 7.54 -1.57 -16.75
CA PRO A 14 6.69 -0.99 -15.73
C PRO A 14 7.55 -0.27 -14.70
N ARG A 15 7.12 0.95 -14.33
CA ARG A 15 7.74 1.74 -13.26
C ARG A 15 7.52 0.96 -11.96
N ARG A 16 8.53 0.21 -11.51
CA ARG A 16 8.45 -0.53 -10.25
C ARG A 16 8.20 0.47 -9.12
N CYS A 17 7.21 0.18 -8.28
CA CYS A 17 7.03 0.84 -6.98
C CYS A 17 8.16 0.42 -6.04
N SER A 18 9.39 0.85 -6.33
CA SER A 18 10.55 0.55 -5.50
C SER A 18 10.50 1.41 -4.24
N LEU A 19 10.32 0.79 -3.07
CA LEU A 19 10.38 1.45 -1.75
C LEU A 19 11.75 2.08 -1.48
N THR A 20 12.75 1.73 -2.31
CA THR A 20 14.11 2.28 -2.30
C THR A 20 14.17 3.81 -2.47
N ARG A 21 13.09 4.48 -2.87
CA ARG A 21 13.07 5.94 -3.03
C ARG A 21 12.74 6.72 -1.74
N LEU A 22 12.24 6.06 -0.70
CA LEU A 22 11.75 6.72 0.52
C LEU A 22 12.65 6.55 1.75
N ILE A 23 13.69 5.72 1.68
CA ILE A 23 14.61 5.50 2.80
C ILE A 23 15.93 6.22 2.47
N PRO A 24 16.28 7.31 3.17
CA PRO A 24 17.52 8.01 2.92
C PRO A 24 18.67 7.26 3.60
N GLU A 25 19.44 6.48 2.83
CA GLU A 25 20.92 6.49 2.82
C GLU A 25 21.44 5.28 2.03
N ARG A 26 21.94 5.54 0.82
CA ARG A 26 22.91 4.65 0.18
C ARG A 26 24.04 5.51 -0.37
N VAL A 27 24.96 5.87 0.52
CA VAL A 27 26.20 6.59 0.18
C VAL A 27 27.08 5.68 -0.68
N PRO A 28 27.46 6.07 -1.91
CA PRO A 28 28.35 5.26 -2.74
C PRO A 28 29.81 5.63 -2.44
N LEU A 29 30.55 4.75 -1.76
CA LEU A 29 32.00 4.88 -1.61
C LEU A 29 32.68 3.67 -2.26
N THR A 30 33.17 3.90 -3.48
CA THR A 30 33.81 2.95 -4.41
C THR A 30 35.16 2.41 -3.93
N THR A 31 35.40 2.35 -2.62
CA THR A 31 36.56 1.69 -1.99
C THR A 31 36.14 0.54 -1.03
N HIS A 32 34.85 0.31 -0.80
CA HIS A 32 34.33 -0.73 0.12
C HIS A 32 33.89 -2.05 -0.53
N TYR A 33 33.94 -2.15 -1.87
CA TYR A 33 33.35 -3.26 -2.63
C TYR A 33 33.89 -4.66 -2.23
N SER A 34 35.14 -4.75 -1.76
CA SER A 34 35.73 -6.03 -1.32
C SER A 34 35.22 -6.52 0.04
N PHE A 35 34.79 -5.63 0.94
CA PHE A 35 34.25 -6.00 2.25
C PHE A 35 32.78 -6.41 2.15
N GLU A 36 32.03 -5.80 1.22
CA GLU A 36 30.62 -6.11 0.97
C GLU A 36 30.42 -7.51 0.38
N LEU A 37 31.25 -7.93 -0.59
CA LEU A 37 31.19 -9.28 -1.17
C LEU A 37 31.45 -10.39 -0.15
N GLU A 38 32.40 -10.18 0.77
CA GLU A 38 32.71 -11.17 1.81
C GLU A 38 31.61 -11.20 2.89
N ALA A 39 31.01 -10.06 3.22
CA ALA A 39 29.86 -9.97 4.12
C ALA A 39 28.63 -10.68 3.53
N GLU A 40 28.36 -10.48 2.25
CA GLU A 40 27.25 -11.10 1.53
C GLU A 40 27.36 -12.64 1.51
N GLN A 41 28.55 -13.17 1.18
CA GLN A 41 28.82 -14.61 1.21
C GLN A 41 28.66 -15.22 2.61
N LYS A 42 29.08 -14.49 3.65
CA LYS A 42 28.90 -14.92 5.05
C LYS A 42 27.42 -14.93 5.44
N CYS A 43 26.66 -13.89 5.07
CA CYS A 43 25.22 -13.85 5.29
C CYS A 43 24.51 -15.04 4.63
N GLU A 44 24.87 -15.38 3.40
CA GLU A 44 24.31 -16.53 2.71
C GLU A 44 24.67 -17.86 3.40
N ALA A 45 25.92 -18.03 3.84
CA ALA A 45 26.34 -19.21 4.59
C ALA A 45 25.57 -19.36 5.92
N TYR A 46 25.39 -18.27 6.67
CA TYR A 46 24.61 -18.29 7.90
C TYR A 46 23.13 -18.58 7.67
N LEU A 47 22.55 -18.04 6.59
CA LEU A 47 21.16 -18.33 6.22
C LEU A 47 20.97 -19.81 5.84
N GLN A 48 21.92 -20.40 5.10
CA GLN A 48 21.88 -21.84 4.79
C GLN A 48 21.97 -22.69 6.06
N GLN A 49 22.84 -22.31 7.01
CA GLN A 49 22.91 -22.97 8.32
C GLN A 49 21.60 -22.82 9.09
N ALA A 50 21.02 -21.62 9.15
CA ALA A 50 19.75 -21.35 9.82
C ALA A 50 18.61 -22.22 9.25
N VAL A 51 18.49 -22.30 7.92
CA VAL A 51 17.51 -23.18 7.26
C VAL A 51 17.75 -24.65 7.59
N SER A 52 19.02 -25.08 7.72
CA SER A 52 19.34 -26.47 8.07
C SER A 52 19.01 -26.83 9.52
N VAL A 53 19.09 -25.86 10.43
CA VAL A 53 18.82 -26.03 11.86
C VAL A 53 17.32 -25.99 12.14
N ASP A 54 16.61 -25.01 11.56
CA ASP A 54 15.17 -24.87 11.72
C ASP A 54 14.51 -24.53 10.37
N PRO A 55 14.11 -25.56 9.59
CA PRO A 55 13.40 -25.37 8.34
C PRO A 55 11.97 -24.82 8.51
N SER A 56 11.43 -24.80 9.73
CA SER A 56 10.05 -24.38 10.03
C SER A 56 9.95 -22.91 10.47
N ASN A 57 11.07 -22.22 10.67
CA ASN A 57 11.06 -20.82 11.06
C ASN A 57 10.78 -19.89 9.85
N PRO A 58 9.65 -19.15 9.84
CA PRO A 58 9.32 -18.25 8.74
C PRO A 58 10.24 -17.04 8.60
N GLU A 59 10.85 -16.56 9.70
CA GLU A 59 11.72 -15.36 9.68
C GLU A 59 13.05 -15.63 8.97
N VAL A 60 13.52 -16.89 8.99
CA VAL A 60 14.71 -17.30 8.22
C VAL A 60 14.47 -17.10 6.73
N TYR A 61 13.28 -17.44 6.24
CA TYR A 61 12.93 -17.25 4.83
C TYR A 61 12.66 -15.78 4.47
N GLN A 62 12.12 -14.98 5.40
CA GLN A 62 12.00 -13.52 5.21
C GLN A 62 13.37 -12.85 5.10
N THR A 63 14.31 -13.24 5.97
CA THR A 63 15.69 -12.75 5.91
C THR A 63 16.39 -13.19 4.62
N LEU A 64 16.18 -14.45 4.19
CA LEU A 64 16.67 -14.94 2.91
C LEU A 64 16.12 -14.11 1.75
N ALA A 65 14.82 -13.80 1.75
CA ALA A 65 14.21 -12.95 0.72
C ALA A 65 14.81 -11.54 0.70
N SER A 66 15.05 -10.93 1.87
CA SER A 66 15.70 -9.63 1.97
C SER A 66 17.10 -9.62 1.33
N VAL A 67 17.91 -10.64 1.60
CA VAL A 67 19.23 -10.82 0.95
C VAL A 67 19.09 -11.04 -0.56
N ARG A 68 18.10 -11.81 -1.00
CA ARG A 68 17.86 -12.02 -2.44
C ARG A 68 17.41 -10.73 -3.15
N LEU A 69 16.63 -9.89 -2.49
CA LEU A 69 16.27 -8.56 -2.99
C LEU A 69 17.49 -7.65 -3.14
N SER A 70 18.39 -7.62 -2.15
CA SER A 70 19.63 -6.82 -2.27
C SER A 70 20.56 -7.30 -3.39
N GLN A 71 20.49 -8.60 -3.73
CA GLN A 71 21.18 -9.24 -4.84
C GLN A 71 20.47 -9.06 -6.19
N VAL A 72 19.31 -8.40 -6.22
CA VAL A 72 18.45 -8.27 -7.42
C VAL A 72 17.96 -9.63 -7.94
N ARG A 73 17.97 -10.67 -7.11
CA ARG A 73 17.49 -12.03 -7.40
C ARG A 73 16.01 -12.16 -7.03
N ASN A 74 15.17 -11.41 -7.75
CA ASN A 74 13.75 -11.24 -7.43
C ASN A 74 12.96 -12.56 -7.41
N ASP A 75 13.24 -13.49 -8.33
CA ASP A 75 12.48 -14.75 -8.39
C ASP A 75 12.77 -15.64 -7.17
N GLU A 76 14.02 -15.68 -6.72
CA GLU A 76 14.38 -16.41 -5.50
C GLU A 76 13.85 -15.73 -4.24
N ALA A 77 13.77 -14.39 -4.24
CA ALA A 77 13.11 -13.67 -3.16
C ALA A 77 11.63 -14.05 -3.07
N ARG A 78 10.93 -14.14 -4.21
CA ARG A 78 9.51 -14.57 -4.25
C ARG A 78 9.34 -15.98 -3.69
N ASP A 79 10.17 -16.93 -4.11
CA ASP A 79 10.12 -18.31 -3.63
C ASP A 79 10.34 -18.40 -2.11
N ALA A 80 11.29 -17.60 -1.59
CA ALA A 80 11.55 -17.53 -0.15
C ALA A 80 10.38 -16.92 0.62
N LEU A 81 9.78 -15.82 0.15
CA LEU A 81 8.61 -15.21 0.80
C LEU A 81 7.40 -16.15 0.80
N GLU A 82 7.12 -16.80 -0.33
CA GLU A 82 6.03 -17.78 -0.44
C GLU A 82 6.24 -18.95 0.53
N ARG A 83 7.48 -19.42 0.67
CA ARG A 83 7.81 -20.46 1.66
C ARG A 83 7.63 -19.97 3.09
N SER A 84 8.01 -18.74 3.42
CA SER A 84 7.74 -18.12 4.72
C SER A 84 6.25 -18.13 5.03
N MET A 85 5.44 -17.58 4.12
CA MET A 85 3.99 -17.44 4.33
C MET A 85 3.29 -18.78 4.54
N ARG A 86 3.66 -19.83 3.80
CA ARG A 86 3.06 -21.17 3.96
C ARG A 86 3.21 -21.77 5.36
N LEU A 87 4.20 -21.32 6.13
CA LEU A 87 4.44 -21.86 7.47
C LEU A 87 3.47 -21.32 8.52
N TRP A 88 2.84 -20.17 8.28
CA TRP A 88 2.03 -19.49 9.29
C TRP A 88 0.69 -18.91 8.81
N ILE A 89 0.49 -18.72 7.51
CA ILE A 89 -0.81 -18.31 6.97
C ILE A 89 -1.85 -19.39 7.25
N GLY A 90 -2.94 -19.01 7.93
CA GLY A 90 -4.03 -19.90 8.31
C GLY A 90 -3.87 -20.59 9.66
N LEU A 91 -2.80 -20.30 10.41
CA LEU A 91 -2.69 -20.71 11.81
C LEU A 91 -3.63 -19.90 12.71
N GLU A 92 -3.99 -20.47 13.85
CA GLU A 92 -4.80 -19.78 14.86
C GLU A 92 -4.02 -18.59 15.46
N PRO A 93 -4.70 -17.46 15.75
CA PRO A 93 -4.06 -16.30 16.39
C PRO A 93 -3.30 -16.69 17.68
N GLY A 94 -2.09 -16.18 17.84
CA GLY A 94 -1.22 -16.49 18.98
C GLY A 94 -0.36 -17.74 18.83
N HIS A 95 -0.42 -18.46 17.71
CA HIS A 95 0.49 -19.56 17.42
C HIS A 95 1.95 -19.07 17.32
N SER A 96 2.91 -19.82 17.88
CA SER A 96 4.33 -19.42 17.99
C SER A 96 5.07 -19.23 16.66
N PHE A 97 4.55 -19.83 15.58
CA PHE A 97 5.06 -19.64 14.22
C PHE A 97 4.52 -18.39 13.52
N ILE A 98 3.53 -17.69 14.08
CA ILE A 98 3.11 -16.40 13.53
C ILE A 98 4.22 -15.38 13.86
N PRO A 99 4.84 -14.73 12.85
CA PRO A 99 5.86 -13.73 13.11
C PRO A 99 5.30 -12.53 13.87
N LEU A 100 6.19 -11.80 14.56
CA LEU A 100 5.83 -10.57 15.25
C LEU A 100 5.21 -9.54 14.28
N TYR A 101 4.45 -8.59 14.83
CA TYR A 101 3.77 -7.55 14.06
C TYR A 101 4.74 -6.82 13.11
N ASP A 102 5.87 -6.33 13.65
CA ASP A 102 6.89 -5.62 12.86
C ASP A 102 7.53 -6.49 11.78
N SER A 103 7.76 -7.79 12.07
CA SER A 103 8.26 -8.75 11.07
C SER A 103 7.28 -8.91 9.91
N ARG A 104 5.97 -8.93 10.20
CA ARG A 104 4.92 -8.96 9.17
C ARG A 104 4.80 -7.65 8.40
N ILE A 105 5.01 -6.49 9.03
CA ILE A 105 5.12 -5.19 8.33
C ILE A 105 6.30 -5.20 7.35
N ALA A 106 7.47 -5.67 7.78
CA ALA A 106 8.64 -5.81 6.92
C ALA A 106 8.39 -6.79 5.74
N LEU A 107 7.67 -7.88 6.00
CA LEU A 107 7.21 -8.80 4.95
C LEU A 107 6.34 -8.09 3.90
N VAL A 108 5.36 -7.29 4.32
CA VAL A 108 4.51 -6.53 3.39
C VAL A 108 5.35 -5.63 2.49
N LYS A 109 6.31 -4.89 3.07
CA LYS A 109 7.23 -4.03 2.30
C LYS A 109 7.96 -4.83 1.20
N MET A 110 8.46 -6.02 1.53
CA MET A 110 9.11 -6.90 0.53
C MET A 110 8.15 -7.46 -0.53
N LEU A 111 6.90 -7.78 -0.16
CA LEU A 111 5.88 -8.24 -1.09
C LEU A 111 5.52 -7.14 -2.11
N LEU A 112 5.41 -5.88 -1.66
CA LEU A 112 5.13 -4.73 -2.52
C LEU A 112 6.29 -4.43 -3.48
N GLU A 113 7.55 -4.54 -3.04
CA GLU A 113 8.73 -4.41 -3.92
C GLU A 113 8.72 -5.44 -5.07
N LEU A 114 8.06 -6.59 -4.87
CA LEU A 114 7.93 -7.67 -5.85
C LEU A 114 6.61 -7.64 -6.65
N SER A 115 5.76 -6.61 -6.43
CA SER A 115 4.40 -6.47 -6.96
C SER A 115 3.47 -7.65 -6.58
N LEU A 116 3.66 -8.25 -5.41
CA LEU A 116 2.84 -9.36 -4.90
C LEU A 116 1.64 -8.86 -4.08
N TYR A 117 0.79 -8.03 -4.68
CA TYR A 117 -0.30 -7.30 -3.98
C TYR A 117 -1.29 -8.23 -3.27
N SER A 118 -1.76 -9.29 -3.93
CA SER A 118 -2.70 -10.24 -3.32
C SER A 118 -2.14 -10.92 -2.06
N ARG A 119 -0.83 -11.22 -2.04
CA ARG A 119 -0.16 -11.75 -0.85
C ARG A 119 0.00 -10.68 0.22
N ALA A 120 0.31 -9.44 -0.17
CA ALA A 120 0.42 -8.32 0.75
C ALA A 120 -0.89 -8.07 1.50
N PHE A 121 -2.04 -8.05 0.79
CA PHE A 121 -3.35 -7.85 1.41
C PHE A 121 -3.70 -8.95 2.42
N VAL A 122 -3.39 -10.21 2.13
CA VAL A 122 -3.61 -11.30 3.11
C VAL A 122 -2.86 -11.05 4.42
N VAL A 123 -1.62 -10.53 4.36
CA VAL A 123 -0.84 -10.21 5.56
C VAL A 123 -1.40 -8.98 6.26
N LEU A 124 -1.72 -7.93 5.49
CA LEU A 124 -2.30 -6.68 6.00
C LEU A 124 -3.65 -6.91 6.70
N GLU A 125 -4.51 -7.79 6.19
CA GLU A 125 -5.79 -8.13 6.84
C GLU A 125 -5.59 -8.80 8.20
N GLY A 126 -4.55 -9.63 8.31
CA GLY A 126 -4.17 -10.23 9.59
C GLY A 126 -3.65 -9.20 10.58
N LEU A 127 -2.85 -8.24 10.11
CA LEU A 127 -2.32 -7.14 10.92
C LEU A 127 -3.43 -6.20 11.37
N GLN A 128 -4.37 -5.85 10.50
CA GLN A 128 -5.51 -4.98 10.81
C GLN A 128 -6.40 -5.57 11.90
N LYS A 129 -6.69 -6.87 11.84
CA LYS A 129 -7.48 -7.57 12.88
C LYS A 129 -6.79 -7.59 14.24
N GLU A 130 -5.46 -7.51 14.26
CA GLU A 130 -4.66 -7.54 15.48
C GLU A 130 -4.48 -6.15 16.09
N ASN A 131 -4.18 -5.15 15.26
CA ASN A 131 -4.06 -3.75 15.66
C ASN A 131 -4.23 -2.83 14.44
N ASP A 132 -5.30 -2.03 14.44
CA ASP A 132 -5.64 -1.06 13.40
C ASP A 132 -5.21 0.37 13.74
N GLN A 133 -4.49 0.58 14.84
CA GLN A 133 -3.98 1.91 15.26
C GLN A 133 -2.54 2.15 14.80
N VAL A 134 -2.06 1.45 13.78
CA VAL A 134 -0.69 1.54 13.28
C VAL A 134 -0.66 2.32 11.96
N VAL A 135 0.13 3.39 11.90
CA VAL A 135 0.25 4.23 10.70
C VAL A 135 0.82 3.44 9.52
N ASP A 136 1.89 2.66 9.73
CA ASP A 136 2.50 1.81 8.69
C ASP A 136 1.47 0.88 8.02
N LEU A 137 0.52 0.32 8.78
CA LEU A 137 -0.48 -0.60 8.26
C LEU A 137 -1.34 0.07 7.17
N TRP A 138 -1.93 1.22 7.51
CA TRP A 138 -2.83 1.95 6.61
C TRP A 138 -2.09 2.56 5.43
N TYR A 139 -0.88 3.07 5.67
CA TYR A 139 0.00 3.54 4.61
C TYR A 139 0.31 2.41 3.61
N LEU A 140 0.65 1.20 4.10
CA LEU A 140 0.96 0.07 3.23
C LEU A 140 -0.26 -0.47 2.48
N TYR A 141 -1.46 -0.43 3.07
CA TYR A 141 -2.71 -0.69 2.34
C TYR A 141 -2.89 0.31 1.19
N GLY A 142 -2.82 1.60 1.50
CA GLY A 142 -2.97 2.67 0.51
C GLY A 142 -1.95 2.58 -0.61
N TRP A 143 -0.68 2.31 -0.27
CA TRP A 143 0.40 2.07 -1.21
C TRP A 143 0.13 0.86 -2.11
N ALA A 144 -0.31 -0.25 -1.53
CA ALA A 144 -0.60 -1.48 -2.26
C ALA A 144 -1.71 -1.26 -3.30
N TYR A 145 -2.82 -0.66 -2.89
CA TYR A 145 -3.93 -0.31 -3.77
C TYR A 145 -3.52 0.67 -4.87
N TYR A 146 -2.76 1.72 -4.52
CA TYR A 146 -2.28 2.70 -5.49
C TYR A 146 -1.40 2.04 -6.57
N CYS A 147 -0.39 1.26 -6.16
CA CYS A 147 0.51 0.57 -7.08
C CYS A 147 -0.21 -0.48 -7.92
N GLN A 148 -1.17 -1.23 -7.35
CA GLN A 148 -1.98 -2.16 -8.13
C GLN A 148 -2.85 -1.41 -9.16
N GLY A 149 -3.46 -0.29 -8.78
CA GLY A 149 -4.23 0.56 -9.68
C GLY A 149 -3.38 1.12 -10.84
N GLU A 150 -2.13 1.51 -10.58
CA GLU A 150 -1.18 1.94 -11.64
C GLU A 150 -0.84 0.82 -12.64
N GLU A 151 -0.87 -0.45 -12.22
CA GLU A 151 -0.65 -1.61 -13.08
C GLU A 151 -1.93 -2.09 -13.81
N THR A 152 -3.11 -1.67 -13.34
CA THR A 152 -4.41 -2.02 -13.91
C THR A 152 -4.72 -1.22 -15.18
N LYS A 153 -5.15 -1.93 -16.24
CA LYS A 153 -5.45 -1.32 -17.55
C LYS A 153 -6.86 -0.76 -17.66
N GLU A 154 -7.81 -1.43 -17.03
CA GLU A 154 -9.23 -1.04 -17.06
C GLU A 154 -9.42 0.19 -16.17
N GLU A 155 -10.00 1.24 -16.73
CA GLU A 155 -10.11 2.52 -16.03
C GLU A 155 -11.00 2.44 -14.80
N GLU A 156 -12.17 1.79 -14.90
CA GLU A 156 -13.10 1.69 -13.78
C GLU A 156 -12.55 0.82 -12.63
N GLU A 157 -11.83 -0.26 -12.95
CA GLU A 157 -11.17 -1.09 -11.93
C GLU A 157 -10.02 -0.32 -11.25
N ARG A 158 -9.23 0.44 -12.04
CA ARG A 158 -8.18 1.32 -11.52
C ARG A 158 -8.76 2.41 -10.60
N LYS A 159 -9.89 3.01 -10.97
CA LYS A 159 -10.59 3.99 -10.14
C LYS A 159 -11.03 3.41 -8.81
N GLY A 160 -11.66 2.23 -8.80
CA GLY A 160 -12.04 1.54 -7.55
C GLY A 160 -10.83 1.26 -6.65
N MET A 161 -9.71 0.80 -7.21
CA MET A 161 -8.48 0.60 -6.43
C MET A 161 -7.93 1.90 -5.85
N TRP A 162 -8.02 3.01 -6.59
CA TRP A 162 -7.54 4.30 -6.09
C TRP A 162 -8.50 4.97 -5.10
N GLU A 163 -9.78 4.63 -5.13
CA GLU A 163 -10.75 4.98 -4.08
C GLU A 163 -10.36 4.29 -2.77
N ASP A 164 -10.18 2.97 -2.78
CA ASP A 164 -9.69 2.19 -1.63
C ASP A 164 -8.33 2.71 -1.13
N ALA A 165 -7.43 3.06 -2.06
CA ALA A 165 -6.13 3.64 -1.72
C ALA A 165 -6.29 4.96 -0.95
N ARG A 166 -7.17 5.85 -1.40
CA ARG A 166 -7.40 7.16 -0.79
C ARG A 166 -7.91 7.02 0.63
N GLU A 167 -8.93 6.19 0.84
CA GLU A 167 -9.49 5.95 2.18
C GLU A 167 -8.43 5.44 3.16
N CYS A 168 -7.61 4.49 2.74
CA CYS A 168 -6.53 3.95 3.56
C CYS A 168 -5.45 5.01 3.87
N LEU A 169 -5.08 5.83 2.88
CA LEU A 169 -4.08 6.88 3.07
C LEU A 169 -4.60 8.00 3.98
N GLU A 170 -5.87 8.38 3.87
CA GLU A 170 -6.50 9.35 4.75
C GLU A 170 -6.52 8.86 6.20
N GLN A 171 -6.82 7.57 6.41
CA GLN A 171 -6.73 6.97 7.73
C GLN A 171 -5.29 6.96 8.27
N ALA A 172 -4.30 6.70 7.42
CA ALA A 172 -2.89 6.80 7.80
C ALA A 172 -2.51 8.23 8.24
N VAL A 173 -2.95 9.25 7.49
CA VAL A 173 -2.74 10.67 7.81
C VAL A 173 -3.39 11.04 9.14
N ASN A 174 -4.65 10.61 9.37
CA ASN A 174 -5.37 10.88 10.60
C ASN A 174 -4.64 10.29 11.82
N LEU A 175 -4.25 9.02 11.75
CA LEU A 175 -3.49 8.38 12.83
C LEU A 175 -2.13 9.03 13.07
N TYR A 176 -1.45 9.45 12.00
CA TYR A 176 -0.18 10.19 12.12
C TYR A 176 -0.36 11.48 12.92
N GLN A 177 -1.40 12.26 12.64
CA GLN A 177 -1.70 13.51 13.34
C GLN A 177 -2.02 13.28 14.83
N GLN A 178 -2.59 12.12 15.18
CA GLN A 178 -2.88 11.77 16.58
C GLN A 178 -1.65 11.31 17.36
N GLN A 179 -0.68 10.68 16.68
CA GLN A 179 0.49 10.06 17.31
C GLN A 179 1.71 10.98 17.36
N GLU A 180 1.74 12.02 16.53
CA GLU A 180 2.84 12.99 16.39
C GLU A 180 4.26 12.36 16.31
N PRO A 181 4.52 11.41 15.39
CA PRO A 181 5.87 10.84 15.26
C PRO A 181 6.85 11.81 14.56
N ASP A 182 8.14 11.64 14.84
CA ASP A 182 9.23 12.51 14.35
C ASP A 182 9.52 12.38 12.84
N ASP A 183 9.16 11.25 12.20
CA ASP A 183 9.48 10.95 10.80
C ASP A 183 8.31 11.26 9.86
N GLU A 184 8.36 12.44 9.24
CA GLU A 184 7.32 12.92 8.31
C GLU A 184 7.31 12.24 6.94
N GLY A 185 8.25 11.34 6.64
CA GLY A 185 8.38 10.74 5.31
C GLY A 185 7.11 10.02 4.83
N MET A 186 6.47 9.26 5.72
CA MET A 186 5.22 8.55 5.39
C MET A 186 4.02 9.50 5.28
N LEU A 187 3.98 10.55 6.10
CA LEU A 187 2.92 11.56 6.06
C LEU A 187 2.94 12.30 4.72
N GLN A 188 4.11 12.86 4.36
CA GLN A 188 4.28 13.61 3.12
C GLN A 188 3.92 12.74 1.92
N HIS A 189 4.35 11.48 1.92
CA HIS A 189 4.04 10.60 0.80
C HIS A 189 2.56 10.23 0.71
N SER A 190 1.90 9.98 1.85
CA SER A 190 0.46 9.73 1.87
C SER A 190 -0.30 10.92 1.26
N GLN A 191 0.07 12.14 1.64
CA GLN A 191 -0.52 13.37 1.10
C GLN A 191 -0.25 13.53 -0.40
N GLU A 192 0.97 13.24 -0.88
CA GLU A 192 1.28 13.27 -2.31
C GLU A 192 0.45 12.28 -3.12
N LEU A 193 0.25 11.07 -2.59
CA LEU A 193 -0.56 10.04 -3.26
C LEU A 193 -2.04 10.44 -3.30
N ILE A 194 -2.59 10.94 -2.19
CA ILE A 194 -3.96 11.48 -2.14
C ILE A 194 -4.14 12.57 -3.19
N GLN A 195 -3.21 13.54 -3.26
CA GLN A 195 -3.29 14.61 -4.27
C GLN A 195 -3.24 14.08 -5.71
N LYS A 196 -2.42 13.06 -6.00
CA LYS A 196 -2.39 12.43 -7.32
C LYS A 196 -3.71 11.74 -7.65
N ILE A 197 -4.30 11.05 -6.68
CA ILE A 197 -5.59 10.38 -6.84
C ILE A 197 -6.68 11.42 -7.05
N ASP A 198 -6.76 12.47 -6.21
CA ASP A 198 -7.72 13.57 -6.30
C ASP A 198 -7.63 14.31 -7.65
N GLY A 199 -6.43 14.42 -8.23
CA GLY A 199 -6.23 15.03 -9.56
C GLY A 199 -6.80 14.21 -10.72
N VAL A 200 -6.98 12.90 -10.56
CA VAL A 200 -7.61 12.02 -11.58
C VAL A 200 -9.07 11.74 -11.26
N MET A 201 -9.38 11.65 -9.97
CA MET A 201 -10.71 11.41 -9.42
C MET A 201 -10.99 12.45 -8.35
N PRO A 202 -11.43 13.64 -8.76
CA PRO A 202 -11.92 14.65 -7.82
C PRO A 202 -12.93 13.98 -6.90
N ARG A 203 -12.94 14.41 -5.64
CA ARG A 203 -14.08 14.09 -4.77
C ARG A 203 -15.31 14.56 -5.53
N GLY A 204 -16.33 13.71 -5.66
CA GLY A 204 -17.61 14.22 -6.13
C GLY A 204 -17.91 15.42 -5.25
N ASP A 205 -18.27 16.55 -5.87
CA ASP A 205 -18.78 17.67 -5.09
C ASP A 205 -19.88 17.06 -4.22
N ASP A 206 -19.65 16.94 -2.91
CA ASP A 206 -20.75 17.17 -2.00
C ASP A 206 -21.22 18.53 -2.47
N GLU A 207 -22.38 18.55 -3.11
CA GLU A 207 -23.05 19.77 -3.50
C GLU A 207 -22.92 20.67 -2.28
N ASP A 208 -22.03 21.67 -2.37
CA ASP A 208 -22.09 22.86 -1.53
C ASP A 208 -23.49 23.41 -1.84
N GLU A 209 -24.50 22.90 -1.13
CA GLU A 209 -25.78 23.56 -0.89
C GLU A 209 -25.46 24.80 -0.03
N ASP A 210 -24.68 25.71 -0.60
CA ASP A 210 -24.59 27.09 -0.19
C ASP A 210 -25.98 27.69 -0.45
N GLU A 211 -26.71 27.86 0.66
CA GLU A 211 -27.54 29.01 0.95
C GLU A 211 -28.46 29.52 -0.17
N ASP A 212 -29.72 29.10 -0.12
CA ASP A 212 -30.81 30.09 -0.21
C ASP A 212 -31.61 30.02 1.09
N GLU A 213 -31.14 30.78 2.09
CA GLU A 213 -31.98 31.31 3.16
C GLU A 213 -33.09 32.16 2.53
N ASP A 214 -34.29 31.60 2.36
CA ASP A 214 -35.52 32.41 2.31
C ASP A 214 -36.35 32.13 3.56
N GLU A 215 -35.94 32.84 4.61
CA GLU A 215 -36.71 33.19 5.79
C GLU A 215 -37.94 34.03 5.39
N GLU A 216 -39.12 33.42 5.24
CA GLU A 216 -40.40 34.15 5.23
C GLU A 216 -41.36 33.47 6.21
N GLY A 217 -41.10 33.69 7.50
CA GLY A 217 -42.06 33.48 8.56
C GLY A 217 -42.70 34.80 8.99
N ASN A 218 -43.87 35.15 8.46
CA ASN A 218 -44.95 35.90 9.14
C ASN A 218 -46.17 35.97 8.18
N GLY A 219 -47.40 35.55 8.47
CA GLY A 219 -48.09 35.44 9.74
C GLY A 219 -49.08 36.58 9.94
N GLU A 220 -50.13 36.72 9.11
CA GLU A 220 -51.37 37.44 9.48
C GLU A 220 -52.59 36.79 8.83
N GLY A 221 -53.52 36.35 9.68
CA GLY A 221 -54.90 36.04 9.29
C GLY A 221 -55.79 37.27 9.46
N GLU A 222 -56.88 37.32 8.70
CA GLU A 222 -58.26 37.50 9.17
C GLU A 222 -59.20 37.90 8.00
N VAL A 223 -60.18 37.00 7.78
CA VAL A 223 -61.63 37.13 7.54
C VAL A 223 -62.29 38.29 6.78
N ASP A 224 -63.44 37.90 6.19
CA ASP A 224 -64.64 38.65 5.74
C ASP A 224 -64.56 39.32 4.36
N ASP A 225 -65.61 39.34 3.52
CA ASP A 225 -66.98 38.79 3.52
C ASP A 225 -67.47 38.89 2.05
N ASP A 226 -68.61 38.27 1.77
CA ASP A 226 -69.62 38.62 0.76
C ASP A 226 -70.09 37.48 -0.17
N GLU A 227 -71.25 36.98 0.24
CA GLU A 227 -72.31 36.36 -0.54
C GLU A 227 -72.67 37.17 -1.81
N GLU A 228 -72.97 36.50 -2.93
CA GLU A 228 -74.23 36.76 -3.63
C GLU A 228 -74.65 35.61 -4.56
N MET A 229 -75.98 35.48 -4.69
CA MET A 229 -76.74 34.37 -5.25
C MET A 229 -76.92 34.40 -6.77
N GLU A 230 -77.33 33.22 -7.29
CA GLU A 230 -78.25 32.95 -8.42
C GLU A 230 -78.24 33.82 -9.69
N VAL A 231 -78.10 33.16 -10.85
CA VAL A 231 -79.17 33.06 -11.89
C VAL A 231 -79.11 31.70 -12.58
#